data_AF-A0A6C0HRQ5-F1
#
_entry.id   AF-A0A6C0HRQ5-F1
#
_cell.length_a   1.000
_cell.length_b   1.000
_cell.length_c   1.000
_cell.angle_alpha   90.00
_cell.angle_beta   90.00
_cell.angle_gamma   90.00
#
_symmetry.space_group_name_H-M   'P 1'
#
loop_
_entity.id
_entity.type
_entity.pdbx_description
1 polymer ?
#
loop_
_entity_poly.entity_id
_entity_poly.type
_entity_poly.pdbx_seq_one_letter_code
_entity_poly.pdbx_strand_id
1 'polypeptide(L)'
;MRLLSENGNQRKFNISVKELLKKPIHTPACQRSVMIDHVMEIVNFQRDYFSKKYHYIFLNCIQFCIVLGVWYCVDGQHRYEALKELNDLDDWTIDIEITYCKDKEEMHNIFRILNTSTPVPEFLKSEDSVLTLLDGLKKYIHERYPKYISPSSKPQRPNIQLDTLISEINRLFKMTPPPLPILIEWFETENAKHCEYLTNSTNELCINVLERVNKTVRSRSEPKNVTLRSEPKLYLGCYWLDKIPNKILKTTRDMCWKQWHIECQKVNKANGFEAPCYVCEKMLDHTTFEAGHIEPHTKGGLNTLDNLRPVCGGCNKTMGTMNMDEFKAIYGK
;
A
#
# COMPACT_ATOMS: atom_id res chain seq x y z
N MET A 1 -34.47 -10.91 -28.33
CA MET A 1 -33.12 -10.47 -28.75
C MET A 1 -33.00 -10.41 -30.28
N ARG A 2 -32.54 -9.30 -30.86
CA ARG A 2 -32.33 -9.07 -32.32
C ARG A 2 -30.85 -8.85 -32.62
N LEU A 3 -30.28 -9.56 -33.60
CA LEU A 3 -28.89 -9.38 -34.02
C LEU A 3 -28.72 -8.04 -34.78
N LEU A 4 -27.68 -7.28 -34.42
CA LEU A 4 -27.31 -6.01 -35.05
C LEU A 4 -26.03 -6.15 -35.90
N SER A 5 -25.02 -6.85 -35.39
CA SER A 5 -23.77 -7.12 -36.12
C SER A 5 -23.08 -8.39 -35.61
N GLU A 6 -22.25 -9.01 -36.46
CA GLU A 6 -21.49 -10.23 -36.16
C GLU A 6 -20.09 -10.12 -36.75
N ASN A 7 -19.07 -10.33 -35.91
CA ASN A 7 -17.65 -10.29 -36.26
C ASN A 7 -16.93 -11.45 -35.54
N GLY A 8 -16.73 -12.56 -36.24
CA GLY A 8 -16.13 -13.77 -35.66
C GLY A 8 -16.94 -14.28 -34.46
N ASN A 9 -16.30 -14.36 -33.29
CA ASN A 9 -16.95 -14.83 -32.05
C ASN A 9 -17.74 -13.74 -31.32
N GLN A 10 -17.74 -12.51 -31.82
CA GLN A 10 -18.39 -11.35 -31.20
C GLN A 10 -19.67 -11.00 -31.95
N ARG A 11 -20.75 -10.77 -31.22
CA ARG A 11 -22.06 -10.41 -31.75
C ARG A 11 -22.66 -9.25 -30.96
N LYS A 12 -23.17 -8.25 -31.66
CA LYS A 12 -23.94 -7.16 -31.06
C LYS A 12 -25.43 -7.44 -31.21
N PHE A 13 -26.18 -7.29 -30.13
CA PHE A 13 -27.62 -7.52 -30.11
C PHE A 13 -28.36 -6.33 -29.52
N ASN A 14 -29.57 -6.08 -30.01
CA ASN A 14 -30.56 -5.29 -29.32
C ASN A 14 -31.47 -6.23 -28.51
N ILE A 15 -31.62 -6.00 -27.22
CA ILE A 15 -32.38 -6.87 -26.30
C ILE A 15 -33.29 -6.02 -25.41
N SER A 16 -34.47 -6.56 -25.08
CA SER A 16 -35.33 -5.97 -24.06
C SER A 16 -34.66 -6.10 -22.69
N VAL A 17 -34.78 -5.08 -21.85
CA VAL A 17 -34.21 -5.11 -20.50
C VAL A 17 -34.86 -6.21 -19.66
N LYS A 18 -36.18 -6.41 -19.77
CA LYS A 18 -36.86 -7.52 -19.07
C LYS A 18 -36.40 -8.90 -19.55
N GLU A 19 -36.09 -9.05 -20.84
CA GLU A 19 -35.52 -10.28 -21.39
C GLU A 19 -34.10 -10.53 -20.86
N LEU A 20 -33.28 -9.47 -20.77
CA LEU A 20 -31.90 -9.54 -20.27
C LEU A 20 -31.83 -9.88 -18.78
N LEU A 21 -32.66 -9.25 -17.95
CA LEU A 21 -32.70 -9.47 -16.50
C LEU A 21 -33.17 -10.88 -16.11
N LYS A 22 -33.85 -11.61 -17.01
CA LYS A 22 -34.23 -13.02 -16.82
C LYS A 22 -33.08 -14.00 -17.06
N LYS A 23 -31.96 -13.57 -17.65
CA LYS A 23 -30.82 -14.45 -17.93
C LYS A 23 -30.00 -14.69 -16.65
N PRO A 24 -29.52 -15.93 -16.42
CA PRO A 24 -28.62 -16.23 -15.30
C PRO A 24 -27.23 -15.67 -15.58
N ILE A 25 -27.07 -14.37 -15.34
CA ILE A 25 -25.82 -13.64 -15.55
C ILE A 25 -24.98 -13.74 -14.29
N HIS A 26 -23.80 -14.31 -14.43
CA HIS A 26 -22.79 -14.38 -13.38
C HIS A 26 -21.82 -13.21 -13.51
N THR A 27 -21.33 -12.74 -12.38
CA THR A 27 -20.16 -11.87 -12.33
C THR A 27 -18.91 -12.75 -12.19
N PRO A 28 -17.89 -12.59 -13.05
CA PRO A 28 -16.59 -13.21 -12.87
C PRO A 28 -16.03 -12.99 -11.45
N ALA A 29 -15.36 -13.98 -10.87
CA ALA A 29 -14.82 -13.86 -9.50
C ALA A 29 -13.71 -12.79 -9.37
N CYS A 30 -13.09 -12.39 -10.48
CA CYS A 30 -12.08 -11.34 -10.57
C CYS A 30 -12.67 -9.92 -10.69
N GLN A 31 -13.99 -9.79 -10.62
CA GLN A 31 -14.71 -8.55 -10.86
C GLN A 31 -14.85 -7.75 -9.56
N ARG A 32 -14.58 -6.45 -9.64
CA ARG A 32 -14.63 -5.53 -8.50
C ARG A 32 -16.04 -5.45 -7.92
N SER A 33 -16.15 -5.29 -6.60
CA SER A 33 -17.45 -5.10 -5.95
C SER A 33 -18.20 -3.91 -6.55
N VAL A 34 -19.51 -4.04 -6.74
CA VAL A 34 -20.34 -2.95 -7.25
C VAL A 34 -20.42 -1.87 -6.19
N MET A 35 -19.98 -0.65 -6.52
CA MET A 35 -20.15 0.50 -5.64
C MET A 35 -21.56 1.05 -5.76
N ILE A 36 -22.32 0.97 -4.68
CA ILE A 36 -23.74 1.37 -4.64
C ILE A 36 -23.90 2.87 -4.99
N ASP A 37 -22.99 3.73 -4.53
CA ASP A 37 -23.05 5.17 -4.80
C ASP A 37 -22.96 5.47 -6.30
N HIS A 38 -22.06 4.81 -7.03
CA HIS A 38 -21.94 4.97 -8.49
C HIS A 38 -23.16 4.42 -9.24
N VAL A 39 -23.77 3.33 -8.75
CA VAL A 39 -25.03 2.84 -9.32
C VAL A 39 -26.12 3.88 -9.13
N MET A 40 -26.24 4.47 -7.94
CA MET A 40 -27.22 5.51 -7.65
C MET A 40 -27.01 6.77 -8.47
N GLU A 41 -25.77 7.18 -8.75
CA GLU A 41 -25.47 8.28 -9.68
C GLU A 41 -26.01 8.00 -11.09
N ILE A 42 -25.76 6.80 -11.62
CA ILE A 42 -26.29 6.39 -12.93
C ILE A 42 -27.82 6.41 -12.90
N VAL A 43 -28.44 5.79 -11.89
CA VAL A 43 -29.91 5.75 -11.74
C VAL A 43 -30.50 7.16 -11.66
N ASN A 44 -29.92 8.04 -10.85
CA ASN A 44 -30.38 9.42 -10.69
C ASN A 44 -30.25 10.21 -12.00
N PHE A 45 -29.13 10.08 -12.70
CA PHE A 45 -28.94 10.69 -14.02
C PHE A 45 -29.98 10.19 -15.02
N GLN A 46 -30.20 8.88 -15.09
CA GLN A 46 -31.17 8.28 -16.01
C GLN A 46 -32.60 8.73 -15.70
N ARG A 47 -32.98 8.83 -14.42
CA ARG A 47 -34.30 9.32 -14.00
C ARG A 47 -34.50 10.81 -14.30
N ASP A 48 -33.51 11.64 -14.02
CA ASP A 48 -33.53 13.06 -14.38
C ASP A 48 -33.61 13.25 -15.91
N TYR A 49 -32.80 12.53 -16.67
CA TYR A 49 -32.82 12.58 -18.13
C TYR A 49 -34.16 12.10 -18.70
N PHE A 50 -34.71 11.00 -18.18
CA PHE A 50 -36.02 10.48 -18.58
C PHE A 50 -37.14 11.49 -18.34
N SER A 51 -37.13 12.20 -17.20
CA SER A 51 -38.14 13.24 -16.90
C SER A 51 -38.16 14.37 -17.95
N LYS A 52 -37.04 14.63 -18.62
CA LYS A 52 -36.88 15.69 -19.62
C LYS A 52 -37.06 15.21 -21.05
N LYS A 53 -36.74 13.94 -21.34
CA LYS A 53 -36.58 13.41 -22.71
C LYS A 53 -37.37 12.12 -22.99
N TYR A 54 -38.03 11.55 -21.99
CA TYR A 54 -38.88 10.36 -22.05
C TYR A 54 -38.20 9.10 -22.62
N HIS A 55 -36.89 8.98 -22.47
CA HIS A 55 -36.13 7.77 -22.79
C HIS A 55 -34.86 7.68 -21.93
N TYR A 56 -34.33 6.47 -21.74
CA TYR A 56 -33.03 6.24 -21.11
C TYR A 56 -31.89 6.28 -22.12
N ILE A 57 -30.70 6.68 -21.68
CA ILE A 57 -29.52 6.80 -22.53
C ILE A 57 -28.32 6.07 -21.92
N PHE A 58 -28.03 4.88 -22.43
CA PHE A 58 -26.82 4.15 -22.05
C PHE A 58 -25.74 4.34 -23.10
N LEU A 59 -24.72 5.10 -22.73
CA LEU A 59 -23.54 5.29 -23.56
C LEU A 59 -22.68 4.02 -23.47
N ASN A 60 -22.30 3.49 -24.64
CA ASN A 60 -21.62 2.21 -24.85
C ASN A 60 -22.45 0.96 -24.48
N CYS A 61 -22.17 -0.15 -25.15
CA CYS A 61 -22.81 -1.43 -24.87
C CYS A 61 -22.31 -2.02 -23.55
N ILE A 62 -23.14 -2.86 -22.91
CA ILE A 62 -22.72 -3.75 -21.83
C ILE A 62 -22.19 -5.03 -22.48
N GLN A 63 -21.04 -5.51 -22.01
CA GLN A 63 -20.33 -6.60 -22.67
C GLN A 63 -20.38 -7.87 -21.84
N PHE A 64 -20.77 -8.95 -22.51
CA PHE A 64 -20.96 -10.27 -21.94
C PHE A 64 -20.09 -11.29 -22.63
N CYS A 65 -19.64 -12.30 -21.89
CA CYS A 65 -19.05 -13.51 -22.43
C CYS A 65 -19.94 -14.71 -22.14
N ILE A 66 -20.05 -15.63 -23.10
CA ILE A 66 -20.74 -16.90 -22.90
C ILE A 66 -19.72 -18.03 -22.92
N VAL A 67 -19.61 -18.77 -21.82
CA VAL A 67 -18.75 -19.95 -21.68
C VAL A 67 -19.63 -21.16 -21.37
N LEU A 68 -19.65 -22.17 -22.24
CA LEU A 68 -20.47 -23.38 -22.06
C LEU A 68 -21.96 -23.09 -21.73
N GLY A 69 -22.52 -22.03 -22.34
CA GLY A 69 -23.91 -21.60 -22.12
C GLY A 69 -24.15 -20.71 -20.90
N VAL A 70 -23.13 -20.48 -20.07
CA VAL A 70 -23.19 -19.60 -18.90
C VAL A 70 -22.80 -18.18 -19.28
N TRP A 71 -23.60 -17.20 -18.86
CA TRP A 71 -23.38 -15.78 -19.16
C TRP A 71 -22.51 -15.13 -18.08
N TYR A 72 -21.52 -14.37 -18.50
CA TYR A 72 -20.63 -13.60 -17.65
C TYR A 72 -20.65 -12.14 -18.06
N CYS A 73 -20.97 -11.22 -17.14
CA CYS A 73 -20.84 -9.78 -17.39
C CYS A 73 -19.37 -9.39 -17.26
N VAL A 74 -18.69 -9.06 -18.36
CA VAL A 74 -17.24 -8.78 -18.36
C VAL A 74 -16.90 -7.29 -18.41
N ASP A 75 -17.82 -6.44 -18.86
CA ASP A 75 -17.72 -4.98 -18.74
C ASP A 75 -19.12 -4.36 -18.58
N GLY A 76 -19.21 -3.26 -17.82
CA GLY A 76 -20.45 -2.52 -17.62
C GLY A 76 -21.27 -2.94 -16.39
N GLN A 77 -20.65 -3.49 -15.35
CA GLN A 77 -21.36 -3.98 -14.15
C GLN A 77 -22.26 -2.94 -13.46
N HIS A 78 -21.79 -1.70 -13.26
CA HIS A 78 -22.58 -0.65 -12.61
C HIS A 78 -23.79 -0.26 -13.47
N ARG A 79 -23.64 -0.31 -14.80
CA ARG A 79 -24.73 -0.11 -15.75
C ARG A 79 -25.73 -1.25 -15.66
N TYR A 80 -25.27 -2.50 -15.59
CA TYR A 80 -26.14 -3.67 -15.43
C TYR A 80 -26.93 -3.64 -14.10
N GLU A 81 -26.30 -3.28 -12.99
CA GLU A 81 -27.01 -3.11 -11.72
C GLU A 81 -27.98 -1.93 -11.75
N ALA A 82 -27.61 -0.80 -12.39
CA ALA A 82 -28.54 0.30 -12.60
C ALA A 82 -29.77 -0.10 -13.44
N LEU A 83 -29.64 -1.04 -14.39
CA LEU A 83 -30.80 -1.56 -15.14
C LEU A 83 -31.79 -2.30 -14.24
N LYS A 84 -31.31 -2.98 -13.18
CA LYS A 84 -32.20 -3.65 -12.21
C LYS A 84 -33.04 -2.62 -11.44
N GLU A 85 -32.40 -1.53 -11.02
CA GLU A 85 -33.05 -0.41 -10.31
C GLU A 85 -33.95 0.45 -11.21
N LEU A 86 -33.72 0.47 -12.52
CA LEU A 86 -34.50 1.23 -13.51
C LEU A 86 -35.63 0.41 -14.16
N ASN A 87 -35.95 -0.76 -13.62
CA ASN A 87 -36.98 -1.66 -14.16
C ASN A 87 -38.42 -1.28 -13.73
N ASP A 88 -38.64 -0.02 -13.37
CA ASP A 88 -39.92 0.48 -12.83
C ASP A 88 -40.98 0.79 -13.91
N LEU A 89 -40.61 0.77 -15.20
CA LEU A 89 -41.42 1.24 -16.32
C LEU A 89 -41.71 0.17 -17.40
N ASP A 90 -42.41 0.60 -18.45
CA ASP A 90 -42.63 -0.18 -19.67
C ASP A 90 -41.32 -0.70 -20.25
N ASP A 91 -41.38 -1.89 -20.86
CA ASP A 91 -40.20 -2.57 -21.34
C ASP A 91 -39.53 -1.78 -22.47
N TRP A 92 -38.22 -1.68 -22.40
CA TRP A 92 -37.41 -0.90 -23.33
C TRP A 92 -36.16 -1.71 -23.71
N THR A 93 -35.47 -1.27 -24.77
CA THR A 93 -34.38 -2.04 -25.36
C THR A 93 -33.03 -1.36 -25.19
N ILE A 94 -31.99 -2.18 -25.01
CA ILE A 94 -30.59 -1.75 -25.04
C ILE A 94 -29.78 -2.56 -26.03
N ASP A 95 -28.66 -1.97 -26.45
CA ASP A 95 -27.64 -2.67 -27.20
C ASP A 95 -26.62 -3.31 -26.26
N ILE A 96 -26.43 -4.62 -26.42
CA ILE A 96 -25.43 -5.41 -25.72
C ILE A 96 -24.47 -6.05 -26.70
N GLU A 97 -23.31 -6.45 -26.19
CA GLU A 97 -22.31 -7.17 -26.95
C GLU A 97 -21.98 -8.49 -26.28
N ILE A 98 -21.92 -9.56 -27.07
CA ILE A 98 -21.71 -10.92 -26.59
C ILE A 98 -20.53 -11.54 -27.32
N THR A 99 -19.56 -12.04 -26.56
CA THR A 99 -18.44 -12.82 -27.08
C THR A 99 -18.57 -14.28 -26.65
N TYR A 100 -18.66 -15.19 -27.63
CA TYR A 100 -18.73 -16.62 -27.37
C TYR A 100 -17.31 -17.16 -27.15
N CYS A 101 -17.09 -17.73 -25.97
CA CYS A 101 -15.79 -18.22 -25.53
C CYS A 101 -15.82 -19.75 -25.43
N LYS A 102 -14.73 -20.40 -25.82
CA LYS A 102 -14.56 -21.86 -25.73
C LYS A 102 -14.41 -22.32 -24.29
N ASP A 103 -13.66 -21.56 -23.49
CA ASP A 103 -13.37 -21.87 -22.10
C ASP A 103 -13.30 -20.59 -21.23
N LYS A 104 -13.08 -20.80 -19.92
CA LYS A 104 -12.95 -19.69 -18.96
C LYS A 104 -11.65 -18.90 -19.15
N GLU A 105 -10.61 -19.49 -19.74
CA GLU A 105 -9.33 -18.82 -19.96
C GLU A 105 -9.46 -17.75 -21.05
N GLU A 106 -10.13 -18.07 -22.16
CA GLU A 106 -10.47 -17.14 -23.22
C GLU A 106 -11.34 -15.99 -22.70
N MET A 107 -12.34 -16.30 -21.87
CA MET A 107 -13.17 -15.28 -21.21
C MET A 107 -12.34 -14.36 -20.31
N HIS A 108 -11.41 -14.92 -19.52
CA HIS A 108 -10.50 -14.10 -18.70
C HIS A 108 -9.58 -13.22 -19.56
N ASN A 109 -9.09 -13.72 -20.71
CA ASN A 109 -8.28 -12.94 -21.62
C ASN A 109 -9.07 -11.79 -22.26
N ILE A 110 -10.31 -12.04 -22.66
CA ILE A 110 -11.22 -11.00 -23.17
C ILE A 110 -11.54 -9.98 -22.08
N PHE A 111 -11.90 -10.43 -20.88
CA PHE A 111 -12.11 -9.57 -19.72
C PHE A 111 -10.88 -8.68 -19.48
N ARG A 112 -9.67 -9.23 -19.57
CA ARG A 112 -8.43 -8.44 -19.50
C ARG A 112 -8.40 -7.40 -20.61
N ILE A 113 -8.49 -7.80 -21.88
CA ILE A 113 -8.37 -6.95 -23.08
C ILE A 113 -9.40 -5.80 -23.09
N LEU A 114 -10.66 -6.08 -22.74
CA LEU A 114 -11.73 -5.07 -22.71
C LEU A 114 -11.47 -3.98 -21.67
N ASN A 115 -10.86 -4.35 -20.56
CA ASN A 115 -10.37 -3.39 -19.59
C ASN A 115 -9.05 -2.73 -20.03
N THR A 116 -8.39 -3.20 -21.10
CA THR A 116 -7.05 -2.78 -21.58
C THR A 116 -7.09 -1.59 -22.56
N SER A 117 -8.25 -1.06 -22.95
CA SER A 117 -8.34 0.19 -23.76
C SER A 117 -8.20 1.49 -22.94
N THR A 118 -7.98 1.38 -21.64
CA THR A 118 -6.87 2.09 -20.99
C THR A 118 -5.84 1.02 -20.72
N PRO A 119 -4.56 1.12 -21.18
CA PRO A 119 -3.64 0.00 -21.07
C PRO A 119 -3.67 -0.47 -19.62
N VAL A 120 -4.07 -1.71 -19.38
CA VAL A 120 -4.02 -2.35 -18.07
C VAL A 120 -2.58 -2.77 -17.93
N PRO A 121 -1.74 -1.98 -17.29
CA PRO A 121 -0.35 -2.32 -17.18
C PRO A 121 -0.31 -3.33 -16.04
N GLU A 122 0.83 -3.99 -15.87
CA GLU A 122 0.96 -5.11 -14.93
C GLU A 122 0.59 -4.75 -13.46
N PHE A 123 0.35 -3.46 -13.18
CA PHE A 123 -0.18 -2.88 -11.93
C PHE A 123 -1.68 -3.03 -11.65
N LEU A 124 -2.57 -3.41 -12.58
CA LEU A 124 -4.00 -3.63 -12.24
C LEU A 124 -4.29 -5.02 -11.62
N LYS A 125 -3.26 -5.76 -11.22
CA LYS A 125 -3.39 -6.86 -10.25
C LYS A 125 -3.46 -6.39 -8.78
N SER A 126 -3.29 -5.11 -8.49
CA SER A 126 -2.95 -4.69 -7.11
C SER A 126 -3.54 -3.34 -6.64
N GLU A 127 -4.84 -3.11 -6.84
CA GLU A 127 -5.55 -2.09 -6.04
C GLU A 127 -6.71 -2.69 -5.25
N ASP A 128 -7.57 -3.53 -5.84
CA ASP A 128 -8.67 -4.16 -5.09
C ASP A 128 -8.22 -5.26 -4.11
N SER A 129 -7.13 -5.98 -4.42
CA SER A 129 -6.51 -6.92 -3.46
C SER A 129 -5.71 -6.18 -2.39
N VAL A 130 -5.10 -5.05 -2.73
CA VAL A 130 -4.28 -4.24 -1.82
C VAL A 130 -5.16 -3.51 -0.82
N LEU A 131 -6.27 -2.92 -1.26
CA LEU A 131 -7.26 -2.30 -0.39
C LEU A 131 -7.88 -3.34 0.56
N THR A 132 -8.27 -4.53 0.07
CA THR A 132 -8.79 -5.59 0.96
C THR A 132 -7.75 -6.16 1.94
N LEU A 133 -6.47 -6.26 1.55
CA LEU A 133 -5.38 -6.67 2.43
C LEU A 133 -5.07 -5.60 3.49
N LEU A 134 -5.03 -4.33 3.09
CA LEU A 134 -4.79 -3.20 3.99
C LEU A 134 -5.98 -2.97 4.92
N ASP A 135 -7.21 -3.22 4.46
CA ASP A 135 -8.41 -3.23 5.30
C ASP A 135 -8.37 -4.39 6.32
N GLY A 136 -7.86 -5.54 5.92
CA GLY A 136 -7.57 -6.67 6.81
C GLY A 136 -6.56 -6.28 7.91
N LEU A 137 -5.47 -5.62 7.53
CA LEU A 137 -4.46 -5.12 8.47
C LEU A 137 -5.05 -4.02 9.38
N LYS A 138 -5.83 -3.11 8.81
CA LYS A 138 -6.53 -2.04 9.53
C LYS A 138 -7.43 -2.61 10.61
N LYS A 139 -8.23 -3.63 10.28
CA LYS A 139 -9.08 -4.36 11.23
C LYS A 139 -8.25 -5.04 12.33
N TYR A 140 -7.17 -5.72 11.96
CA TYR A 140 -6.26 -6.37 12.91
C TYR A 140 -5.69 -5.37 13.93
N ILE A 141 -5.15 -4.24 13.46
CA ILE A 141 -4.58 -3.20 14.34
C ILE A 141 -5.65 -2.60 15.24
N HIS A 142 -6.86 -2.41 14.71
CA HIS A 142 -7.99 -1.89 15.47
C HIS A 142 -8.43 -2.82 16.60
N GLU A 143 -8.50 -4.12 16.35
CA GLU A 143 -8.87 -5.11 17.36
C GLU A 143 -7.77 -5.34 18.41
N ARG A 144 -6.49 -5.31 17.99
CA ARG A 144 -5.35 -5.64 18.86
C ARG A 144 -4.82 -4.45 19.66
N TYR A 145 -4.84 -3.24 19.12
CA TYR A 145 -4.25 -2.04 19.73
C TYR A 145 -5.23 -0.87 19.93
N PRO A 146 -6.47 -1.10 20.42
CA PRO A 146 -7.51 -0.06 20.45
C PRO A 146 -7.11 1.18 21.28
N LYS A 147 -6.37 1.00 22.38
CA LYS A 147 -5.94 2.10 23.27
C LYS A 147 -4.99 3.10 22.61
N TYR A 148 -4.35 2.72 21.51
CA TYR A 148 -3.43 3.56 20.76
C TYR A 148 -4.11 4.28 19.61
N ILE A 149 -5.38 4.01 19.29
CA ILE A 149 -6.03 4.59 18.11
C ILE A 149 -6.67 5.92 18.48
N SER A 150 -6.37 6.93 17.67
CA SER A 150 -6.90 8.28 17.81
C SER A 150 -7.56 8.73 16.49
N PRO A 151 -8.72 9.41 16.58
CA PRO A 151 -9.38 9.98 15.40
C PRO A 151 -8.71 11.26 14.89
N SER A 152 -7.87 11.92 15.71
CA SER A 152 -7.14 13.11 15.30
C SER A 152 -6.16 12.80 14.16
N SER A 153 -6.10 13.66 13.15
CA SER A 153 -5.11 13.62 12.05
C SER A 153 -3.67 13.86 12.50
N LYS A 154 -3.47 14.40 13.71
CA LYS A 154 -2.16 14.65 14.33
C LYS A 154 -2.20 14.25 15.82
N PRO A 155 -2.30 12.96 16.12
CA PRO A 155 -2.42 12.50 17.49
C PRO A 155 -1.07 12.64 18.23
N GLN A 156 -1.13 12.88 19.54
CA GLN A 156 0.09 12.87 20.34
C GLN A 156 0.60 11.45 20.50
N ARG A 157 1.89 11.26 20.20
CA ARG A 157 2.60 9.99 20.40
C ARG A 157 2.43 9.50 21.84
N PRO A 158 2.11 8.22 22.05
CA PRO A 158 2.29 7.09 21.12
C PRO A 158 1.07 6.75 20.25
N ASN A 159 -0.02 7.53 20.37
CA ASN A 159 -1.28 7.21 19.71
C ASN A 159 -1.19 7.44 18.20
N ILE A 160 -1.88 6.61 17.41
CA ILE A 160 -1.89 6.55 15.95
C ILE A 160 -3.18 7.03 15.31
N GLN A 161 -3.06 7.67 14.15
CA GLN A 161 -4.18 7.82 13.22
C GLN A 161 -4.07 6.67 12.22
N LEU A 162 -5.09 5.81 12.20
CA LEU A 162 -4.99 4.50 11.58
C LEU A 162 -4.84 4.57 10.06
N ASP A 163 -5.56 5.47 9.38
CA ASP A 163 -5.48 5.62 7.92
C ASP A 163 -4.11 6.12 7.45
N THR A 164 -3.50 7.02 8.21
CA THR A 164 -2.16 7.57 7.98
C THR A 164 -1.13 6.45 8.11
N LEU A 165 -1.30 5.59 9.11
CA LEU A 165 -0.45 4.42 9.29
C LEU A 165 -0.51 3.47 8.10
N ILE A 166 -1.74 3.12 7.70
CA ILE A 166 -2.00 2.21 6.59
C ILE A 166 -1.47 2.78 5.28
N SER A 167 -1.64 4.10 5.06
CA SER A 167 -1.09 4.80 3.89
C SER A 167 0.45 4.72 3.84
N GLU A 168 1.13 4.90 4.97
CA GLU A 168 2.59 4.76 5.04
C GLU A 168 3.07 3.33 4.81
N ILE A 169 2.37 2.33 5.36
CA ILE A 169 2.64 0.91 5.08
C ILE A 169 2.47 0.61 3.60
N ASN A 170 1.39 1.09 2.98
CA ASN A 170 1.15 0.91 1.56
C ASN A 170 2.28 1.50 0.70
N ARG A 171 2.81 2.65 1.11
CA ARG A 171 3.96 3.29 0.46
C ARG A 171 5.23 2.44 0.57
N LEU A 172 5.49 1.79 1.71
CA LEU A 172 6.66 0.93 1.90
C LEU A 172 6.65 -0.27 0.95
N PHE A 173 5.49 -0.87 0.74
CA PHE A 173 5.32 -2.01 -0.16
C PHE A 173 5.14 -1.62 -1.63
N LYS A 174 5.31 -0.33 -1.99
CA LYS A 174 5.20 0.17 -3.37
C LYS A 174 3.92 -0.30 -4.10
N MET A 175 2.79 -0.35 -3.39
CA MET A 175 1.49 -0.82 -3.89
C MET A 175 1.42 -2.33 -4.20
N THR A 176 2.35 -3.16 -3.70
CA THR A 176 2.29 -4.63 -3.76
C THR A 176 2.51 -5.27 -2.37
N PRO A 177 1.61 -5.05 -1.40
CA PRO A 177 1.69 -5.70 -0.09
C PRO A 177 1.63 -7.23 -0.20
N PRO A 178 2.37 -7.94 0.68
CA PRO A 178 2.28 -9.39 0.77
C PRO A 178 0.89 -9.83 1.27
N PRO A 179 0.54 -11.12 1.12
CA PRO A 179 -0.68 -11.70 1.69
C PRO A 179 -0.88 -11.33 3.17
N LEU A 180 -2.14 -11.18 3.60
CA LEU A 180 -2.50 -10.65 4.92
C LEU A 180 -1.77 -11.35 6.09
N PRO A 181 -1.62 -12.68 6.13
CA PRO A 181 -0.88 -13.35 7.21
C PRO A 181 0.59 -12.89 7.29
N ILE A 182 1.24 -12.74 6.15
CA ILE A 182 2.64 -12.29 6.04
C ILE A 182 2.75 -10.81 6.41
N LEU A 183 1.77 -10.00 6.00
CA LEU A 183 1.71 -8.58 6.33
C LEU A 183 1.52 -8.35 7.84
N ILE A 184 0.68 -9.16 8.49
CA ILE A 184 0.51 -9.15 9.95
C ILE A 184 1.79 -9.61 10.65
N GLU A 185 2.40 -10.69 10.19
CA GLU A 185 3.68 -11.19 10.73
C GLU A 185 4.77 -10.13 10.63
N TRP A 186 4.89 -9.47 9.48
CA TRP A 186 5.81 -8.36 9.28
C TRP A 186 5.50 -7.20 10.24
N PHE A 187 4.23 -6.80 10.39
CA PHE A 187 3.84 -5.72 11.29
C PHE A 187 4.23 -6.00 12.75
N GLU A 188 3.94 -7.22 13.24
CA GLU A 188 4.29 -7.61 14.62
C GLU A 188 5.82 -7.71 14.79
N THR A 189 6.53 -8.19 13.77
CA THR A 189 8.01 -8.26 13.76
C THR A 189 8.61 -6.85 13.84
N GLU A 190 8.12 -5.90 13.04
CA GLU A 190 8.56 -4.51 13.10
C GLU A 190 8.21 -3.87 14.45
N ASN A 191 7.01 -4.13 14.99
CA ASN A 191 6.63 -3.66 16.32
C ASN A 191 7.59 -4.17 17.41
N ALA A 192 8.02 -5.43 17.32
CA ALA A 192 9.00 -6.03 18.24
C ALA A 192 10.39 -5.41 18.11
N LYS A 193 10.89 -5.20 16.88
CA LYS A 193 12.17 -4.50 16.65
C LYS A 193 12.14 -3.08 17.23
N HIS A 194 11.02 -2.37 17.10
CA HIS A 194 10.88 -1.04 17.68
C HIS A 194 10.79 -1.06 19.21
N CYS A 195 10.18 -2.10 19.80
CA CYS A 195 10.24 -2.32 21.24
C CYS A 195 11.70 -2.46 21.72
N GLU A 196 12.46 -3.32 21.05
CA GLU A 196 13.87 -3.55 21.35
C GLU A 196 14.69 -2.27 21.20
N TYR A 197 14.51 -1.54 20.10
CA TYR A 197 15.16 -0.25 19.86
C TYR A 197 14.88 0.75 20.99
N LEU A 198 13.62 0.93 21.38
CA LEU A 198 13.25 1.86 22.45
C LEU A 198 13.80 1.43 23.81
N THR A 199 13.89 0.12 24.07
CA THR A 199 14.37 -0.45 25.33
C THR A 199 15.89 -0.34 25.46
N ASN A 200 16.62 -0.55 24.36
CA ASN A 200 18.08 -0.52 24.33
C ASN A 200 18.66 0.88 24.08
N SER A 201 17.82 1.85 23.71
CA SER A 201 18.25 3.22 23.46
C SER A 201 18.58 3.97 24.74
N THR A 202 19.76 4.59 24.78
CA THR A 202 20.14 5.53 25.85
C THR A 202 19.66 6.96 25.60
N ASN A 203 18.94 7.19 24.50
CA ASN A 203 18.45 8.51 24.12
C ASN A 203 17.24 8.92 24.99
N GLU A 204 17.31 10.11 25.59
CA GLU A 204 16.28 10.64 26.49
C GLU A 204 14.89 10.76 25.83
N LEU A 205 14.81 11.06 24.53
CA LEU A 205 13.54 11.07 23.80
C LEU A 205 12.97 9.65 23.66
N CYS A 206 13.82 8.65 23.40
CA CYS A 206 13.39 7.25 23.29
C CYS A 206 12.88 6.74 24.65
N ILE A 207 13.56 7.08 25.74
CA ILE A 207 13.15 6.74 27.11
C ILE A 207 11.79 7.38 27.42
N ASN A 208 11.62 8.68 27.14
CA ASN A 208 10.36 9.39 27.33
C ASN A 208 9.20 8.81 26.50
N VAL A 209 9.49 8.38 25.27
CA VAL A 209 8.53 7.72 24.39
C VAL A 209 8.12 6.36 24.96
N LEU A 210 9.10 5.55 25.38
CA LEU A 210 8.85 4.25 25.99
C LEU A 210 8.00 4.36 27.26
N GLU A 211 8.26 5.37 28.09
CA GLU A 211 7.43 5.66 29.25
C GLU A 211 5.98 5.97 28.87
N ARG A 212 5.76 6.76 27.80
CA ARG A 212 4.40 7.09 27.34
C ARG A 212 3.67 5.86 26.82
N VAL A 213 4.32 4.99 26.04
CA VAL A 213 3.77 3.70 25.60
C VAL A 213 3.33 2.88 26.81
N ASN A 214 4.19 2.76 27.82
CA ASN A 214 3.88 2.04 29.06
C ASN A 214 2.72 2.67 29.85
N LYS A 215 2.57 4.00 29.81
CA LYS A 215 1.48 4.72 30.47
C LYS A 215 0.14 4.57 29.74
N THR A 216 0.12 4.50 28.41
CA THR A 216 -1.11 4.33 27.61
C THR A 216 -1.86 3.03 27.93
N VAL A 217 -1.13 1.98 28.34
CA VAL A 217 -1.70 0.68 28.69
C VAL A 217 -2.30 0.66 30.11
N ARG A 218 -1.71 1.43 31.04
CA ARG A 218 -2.15 1.45 32.44
C ARG A 218 -3.51 2.11 32.56
N SER A 219 -4.52 1.35 33.01
CA SER A 219 -5.80 1.95 33.42
C SER A 219 -5.56 2.85 34.65
N ARG A 220 -6.36 3.92 34.80
CA ARG A 220 -6.29 4.85 35.95
C ARG A 220 -6.59 4.18 37.31
N SER A 221 -6.92 2.89 37.34
CA SER A 221 -7.54 2.21 38.47
C SER A 221 -6.92 0.84 38.83
N GLU A 222 -5.75 0.48 38.30
CA GLU A 222 -5.13 -0.82 38.60
C GLU A 222 -4.02 -0.76 39.66
N PRO A 223 -4.06 -1.61 40.71
CA PRO A 223 -3.01 -1.72 41.71
C PRO A 223 -1.68 -2.19 41.10
N LYS A 224 -0.55 -1.69 41.63
CA LYS A 224 0.82 -1.98 41.17
C LYS A 224 1.25 -3.46 41.17
N ASN A 225 0.42 -4.38 41.70
CA ASN A 225 0.82 -5.75 42.04
C ASN A 225 -0.05 -6.84 41.39
N VAL A 226 -0.63 -6.61 40.21
CA VAL A 226 -1.23 -7.69 39.41
C VAL A 226 -0.30 -8.04 38.27
N THR A 227 0.21 -9.26 38.26
CA THR A 227 0.89 -9.89 37.12
C THR A 227 -0.13 -10.11 36.00
N LEU A 228 -0.45 -9.03 35.29
CA LEU A 228 -1.34 -9.04 34.12
C LEU A 228 -0.66 -9.81 32.98
N ARG A 229 -1.41 -10.71 32.32
CA ARG A 229 -1.09 -11.11 30.94
C ARG A 229 -0.90 -9.81 30.16
N SER A 230 0.33 -9.51 29.77
CA SER A 230 0.73 -8.17 29.32
C SER A 230 -0.13 -7.76 28.13
N GLU A 231 -0.97 -6.74 28.32
CA GLU A 231 -1.73 -6.17 27.22
C GLU A 231 -0.78 -5.78 26.06
N PRO A 232 -1.19 -5.98 24.80
CA PRO A 232 -0.35 -5.71 23.65
C PRO A 232 -0.01 -4.22 23.54
N LYS A 233 1.29 -3.93 23.43
CA LYS A 233 1.84 -2.56 23.31
C LYS A 233 2.19 -2.26 21.85
N LEU A 234 1.83 -1.07 21.40
CA LEU A 234 2.15 -0.59 20.06
C LEU A 234 3.31 0.42 20.13
N TYR A 235 4.48 -0.02 19.69
CA TYR A 235 5.71 0.79 19.64
C TYR A 235 5.86 1.50 18.28
N LEU A 236 5.33 0.92 17.19
CA LEU A 236 5.32 1.50 15.86
C LEU A 236 4.62 2.87 15.79
N GLY A 237 3.60 3.10 16.64
CA GLY A 237 2.88 4.36 16.68
C GLY A 237 3.74 5.57 17.05
N CYS A 238 4.83 5.34 17.77
CA CYS A 238 5.81 6.36 18.10
C CYS A 238 6.73 6.70 16.92
N TYR A 239 6.86 5.80 15.95
CA TYR A 239 7.79 5.87 14.83
C TYR A 239 7.14 6.44 13.56
N TRP A 240 5.88 6.08 13.29
CA TRP A 240 5.23 6.35 12.00
C TRP A 240 4.47 7.67 11.85
N LEU A 241 4.19 8.41 12.93
CA LEU A 241 3.34 9.62 12.85
C LEU A 241 4.03 10.95 12.69
N ASP A 242 5.30 11.03 12.97
CA ASP A 242 6.12 11.97 12.23
C ASP A 242 7.37 11.19 11.93
N LYS A 243 7.92 11.40 10.71
CA LYS A 243 9.35 11.21 10.45
C LYS A 243 10.03 11.53 11.77
N ILE A 244 10.48 10.50 12.50
CA ILE A 244 11.52 10.75 13.48
C ILE A 244 12.54 11.47 12.61
N PRO A 245 12.96 12.70 12.94
CA PRO A 245 14.10 13.25 12.27
C PRO A 245 15.15 12.15 12.46
N ASN A 246 15.42 11.36 11.41
CA ASN A 246 16.53 10.42 11.44
C ASN A 246 17.82 11.23 11.23
N LYS A 247 17.82 12.44 11.82
CA LYS A 247 18.96 13.27 12.08
C LYS A 247 19.82 12.39 12.97
N ILE A 248 20.81 11.80 12.31
CA ILE A 248 21.88 11.08 12.98
C ILE A 248 22.34 12.01 14.10
N LEU A 249 22.18 11.54 15.33
CA LEU A 249 22.56 12.32 16.50
C LEU A 249 24.02 12.71 16.33
N LYS A 250 24.38 13.93 16.74
CA LYS A 250 25.76 14.40 16.65
C LYS A 250 26.73 13.39 17.29
N THR A 251 26.35 12.82 18.42
CA THR A 251 27.09 11.75 19.11
C THR A 251 27.29 10.52 18.24
N THR A 252 26.24 10.01 17.58
CA THR A 252 26.33 8.86 16.66
C THR A 252 27.17 9.17 15.43
N ARG A 253 27.04 10.38 14.85
CA ARG A 253 27.87 10.86 13.74
C ARG A 253 29.35 10.89 14.13
N ASP A 254 29.66 11.43 15.31
CA ASP A 254 31.03 11.56 15.81
C ASP A 254 31.63 10.18 16.15
N MET A 255 30.83 9.26 16.70
CA MET A 255 31.25 7.87 16.94
C MET A 255 31.50 7.10 15.64
N CYS A 256 30.66 7.27 14.62
CA CYS A 256 30.84 6.69 13.29
C CYS A 256 32.19 7.12 12.68
N TRP A 257 32.53 8.41 12.78
CA TRP A 257 33.84 8.92 12.38
C TRP A 257 34.98 8.28 13.17
N LYS A 258 34.89 8.28 14.50
CA LYS A 258 35.94 7.77 15.39
C LYS A 258 36.24 6.29 15.12
N GLN A 259 35.20 5.47 14.97
CA GLN A 259 35.34 4.05 14.71
C GLN A 259 36.02 3.80 13.35
N TRP A 260 35.54 4.46 12.30
CA TRP A 260 36.11 4.32 10.96
C TRP A 260 37.56 4.80 10.87
N HIS A 261 37.89 5.91 11.52
CA HIS A 261 39.25 6.43 11.55
C HIS A 261 40.22 5.45 12.22
N ILE A 262 39.82 4.85 13.35
CA ILE A 262 40.60 3.79 14.02
C ILE A 262 40.77 2.56 13.12
N GLU A 263 39.72 2.15 12.41
CA GLU A 263 39.79 1.05 11.46
C GLU A 263 40.78 1.34 10.32
N CYS A 264 40.72 2.55 9.75
CA CYS A 264 41.64 3.01 8.72
C CYS A 264 43.08 3.15 9.22
N GLN A 265 43.30 3.56 10.46
CA GLN A 265 44.63 3.62 11.08
C GLN A 265 45.28 2.23 11.17
N LYS A 266 44.51 1.20 11.56
CA LYS A 266 45.01 -0.19 11.65
C LYS A 266 45.50 -0.75 10.32
N VAL A 267 44.97 -0.24 9.21
CA VAL A 267 45.33 -0.66 7.85
C VAL A 267 46.16 0.39 7.10
N ASN A 268 46.75 1.37 7.80
CA ASN A 268 47.55 2.45 7.22
C ASN A 268 46.85 3.25 6.10
N LYS A 269 45.51 3.39 6.16
CA LYS A 269 44.72 4.20 5.23
C LYS A 269 44.35 5.59 5.76
N ALA A 270 44.54 5.85 7.06
CA ALA A 270 44.32 7.18 7.64
C ALA A 270 45.56 8.08 7.49
N ASN A 271 45.36 9.39 7.31
CA ASN A 271 46.43 10.38 7.22
C ASN A 271 46.17 11.53 8.21
N GLY A 272 46.88 11.54 9.34
CA GLY A 272 46.63 12.51 10.39
C GLY A 272 45.17 12.47 10.87
N PHE A 273 44.44 13.57 10.71
CA PHE A 273 43.01 13.68 11.06
C PHE A 273 42.06 13.27 9.94
N GLU A 274 42.59 12.83 8.79
CA GLU A 274 41.82 12.43 7.63
C GLU A 274 41.68 10.91 7.50
N ALA A 275 40.56 10.47 6.94
CA ALA A 275 40.29 9.08 6.58
C ALA A 275 39.54 9.00 5.24
N PRO A 276 39.72 7.92 4.46
CA PRO A 276 39.08 7.78 3.16
C PRO A 276 37.56 7.62 3.29
N CYS A 277 36.83 8.13 2.29
CA CYS A 277 35.43 7.81 2.05
C CYS A 277 35.27 6.28 1.93
N TYR A 278 34.27 5.73 2.61
CA TYR A 278 34.01 4.29 2.58
C TYR A 278 33.80 3.75 1.17
N VAL A 279 33.22 4.55 0.26
CA VAL A 279 32.87 4.17 -1.11
C VAL A 279 34.00 4.46 -2.10
N CYS A 280 34.37 5.73 -2.28
CA CYS A 280 35.25 6.18 -3.37
C CYS A 280 36.70 6.47 -2.95
N GLU A 281 37.04 6.19 -1.69
CA GLU A 281 38.35 6.41 -1.07
C GLU A 281 38.88 7.86 -1.06
N LYS A 282 38.07 8.84 -1.47
CA LYS A 282 38.41 10.27 -1.31
C LYS A 282 38.69 10.59 0.16
N MET A 283 39.83 11.23 0.47
CA MET A 283 40.12 11.66 1.84
C MET A 283 39.07 12.66 2.35
N LEU A 284 38.61 12.40 3.57
CA LEU A 284 37.64 13.20 4.32
C LEU A 284 38.25 13.59 5.66
N ASP A 285 37.68 14.62 6.27
CA ASP A 285 37.89 15.01 7.65
C ASP A 285 36.55 15.13 8.38
N HIS A 286 36.57 15.51 9.66
CA HIS A 286 35.36 15.65 10.48
C HIS A 286 34.35 16.69 9.95
N THR A 287 34.79 17.63 9.12
CA THR A 287 33.97 18.71 8.55
C THR A 287 33.39 18.37 7.18
N THR A 288 34.08 17.53 6.41
CA THR A 288 33.76 17.20 5.02
C THR A 288 33.04 15.88 4.86
N PHE A 289 33.02 15.02 5.89
CA PHE A 289 32.26 13.77 5.86
C PHE A 289 30.78 13.95 6.20
N GLU A 290 29.98 13.11 5.57
CA GLU A 290 28.59 12.84 5.92
C GLU A 290 28.51 11.41 6.47
N ALA A 291 27.64 11.19 7.47
CA ALA A 291 27.34 9.84 7.93
C ALA A 291 26.23 9.26 7.04
N GLY A 292 26.59 8.33 6.17
CA GLY A 292 25.68 7.67 5.24
C GLY A 292 25.26 6.30 5.74
N HIS A 293 24.08 5.84 5.34
CA HIS A 293 23.55 4.53 5.71
C HIS A 293 23.99 3.42 4.75
N ILE A 294 24.38 2.26 5.29
CA ILE A 294 24.64 1.05 4.50
C ILE A 294 23.32 0.54 3.91
N GLU A 295 22.38 0.14 4.75
CA GLU A 295 21.00 -0.06 4.36
C GLU A 295 20.28 1.28 4.42
N PRO A 296 19.73 1.82 3.32
CA PRO A 296 19.13 3.13 3.31
C PRO A 296 17.89 3.19 4.18
N HIS A 297 17.63 4.35 4.76
CA HIS A 297 16.45 4.58 5.61
C HIS A 297 15.13 4.20 4.92
N THR A 298 15.01 4.43 3.60
CA THR A 298 13.81 4.08 2.81
C THR A 298 13.55 2.57 2.74
N LYS A 299 14.51 1.73 3.14
CA LYS A 299 14.41 0.27 3.20
C LYS A 299 14.51 -0.27 4.63
N GLY A 300 14.35 0.59 5.65
CA GLY A 300 14.39 0.19 7.06
C GLY A 300 15.74 0.34 7.75
N GLY A 301 16.71 1.02 7.11
CA GLY A 301 18.01 1.33 7.70
C GLY A 301 17.96 2.13 9.01
N LEU A 302 18.60 1.60 10.06
CA LEU A 302 18.67 2.21 11.39
C LEU A 302 19.84 3.21 11.52
N ASN A 303 19.76 4.13 12.49
CA ASN A 303 20.85 5.03 12.90
C ASN A 303 21.82 4.37 13.90
N THR A 304 22.22 3.12 13.63
CA THR A 304 23.21 2.39 14.43
C THR A 304 24.60 2.55 13.82
N LEU A 305 25.65 2.39 14.64
CA LEU A 305 27.02 2.48 14.14
C LEU A 305 27.31 1.42 13.08
N ASP A 306 26.73 0.23 13.22
CA ASP A 306 26.92 -0.87 12.26
C ASP A 306 26.35 -0.53 10.88
N ASN A 307 25.25 0.23 10.83
CA ASN A 307 24.59 0.63 9.59
C ASN A 307 25.07 2.00 9.06
N LEU A 308 26.06 2.64 9.69
CA LEU A 308 26.57 3.95 9.28
C LEU A 308 28.04 3.85 8.85
N ARG A 309 28.39 4.59 7.80
CA ARG A 309 29.79 4.76 7.36
C ARG A 309 30.07 6.20 6.98
N PRO A 310 31.31 6.69 7.20
CA PRO A 310 31.72 7.98 6.66
C PRO A 310 31.78 7.94 5.15
N VAL A 311 31.04 8.85 4.52
CA VAL A 311 30.98 9.01 3.06
C VAL A 311 31.12 10.47 2.68
N CYS A 312 31.59 10.71 1.46
CA CYS A 312 31.62 12.07 0.93
C CYS A 312 30.20 12.49 0.49
N GLY A 313 29.91 13.78 0.51
CA GLY A 313 28.59 14.28 0.08
C GLY A 313 28.23 13.95 -1.38
N GLY A 314 29.24 13.69 -2.24
CA GLY A 314 29.01 13.19 -3.60
C GLY A 314 28.41 11.78 -3.60
N CYS A 315 29.12 10.82 -2.98
CA CYS A 315 28.64 9.44 -2.87
C CYS A 315 27.29 9.36 -2.13
N ASN A 316 27.13 10.12 -1.04
CA ASN A 316 25.90 10.07 -0.25
C ASN A 316 24.68 10.51 -1.06
N LYS A 317 24.82 11.53 -1.92
CA LYS A 317 23.72 12.02 -2.77
C LYS A 317 23.46 11.10 -3.96
N THR A 318 24.50 10.59 -4.60
CA THR A 318 24.37 9.73 -5.80
C THR A 318 23.84 8.35 -5.47
N MET A 319 24.15 7.80 -4.29
CA MET A 319 23.73 6.45 -3.87
C MET A 319 22.21 6.29 -3.76
N GLY A 320 21.47 7.36 -3.47
CA GLY A 320 20.02 7.36 -3.44
C GLY A 320 19.43 6.35 -2.44
N THR A 321 18.79 5.29 -2.96
CA THR A 321 18.16 4.21 -2.17
C THR A 321 18.79 2.84 -2.40
N MET A 322 19.99 2.81 -3.00
CA MET A 322 20.80 1.61 -3.14
C MET A 322 21.51 1.29 -1.81
N ASN A 323 21.78 0.01 -1.55
CA ASN A 323 22.61 -0.37 -0.41
C ASN A 323 24.06 0.09 -0.67
N MET A 324 24.75 0.60 0.36
CA MET A 324 26.07 1.21 0.19
C MET A 324 27.14 0.22 -0.26
N ASP A 325 27.10 -1.03 0.21
CA ASP A 325 28.08 -2.05 -0.18
C ASP A 325 27.87 -2.47 -1.65
N GLU A 326 26.62 -2.55 -2.10
CA GLU A 326 26.29 -2.75 -3.52
C GLU A 326 26.78 -1.57 -4.37
N PHE A 327 26.49 -0.35 -3.94
CA PHE A 327 26.92 0.87 -4.62
C PHE A 327 28.46 0.95 -4.70
N LYS A 328 29.16 0.56 -3.64
CA LYS A 328 30.62 0.49 -3.60
C LYS A 328 31.16 -0.60 -4.52
N ALA A 329 30.51 -1.76 -4.62
CA ALA A 329 30.95 -2.80 -5.55
C ALA A 329 30.88 -2.34 -7.02
N ILE A 330 29.93 -1.46 -7.35
CA ILE A 330 29.73 -0.96 -8.73
C ILE A 330 30.60 0.26 -9.04
N TYR A 331 30.71 1.20 -8.09
CA TYR A 331 31.30 2.53 -8.32
C TYR A 331 32.50 2.85 -7.41
N GLY A 332 32.84 1.96 -6.49
CA GLY A 332 33.99 2.08 -5.60
C GLY A 332 35.31 1.91 -6.35
N LYS A 333 36.39 2.36 -5.70
CA LYS A 333 37.77 2.22 -6.21
C LYS A 333 38.44 0.99 -5.63
#